data_AF-K9L7P5-F1
#
_entry.id   AF-K9L7P5-F1
#
_cell.length_a   1.000
_cell.length_b   1.000
_cell.length_c   1.000
_cell.angle_alpha   90.00
_cell.angle_beta   90.00
_cell.angle_gamma   90.00
#
_symmetry.space_group_name_H-M   'P 1'
#
loop_
_entity.id
_entity.type
_entity.pdbx_description
1 polymer ?
#
loop_
_entity_poly.entity_id
_entity_poly.type
_entity_poly.pdbx_seq_one_letter_code
_entity_poly.pdbx_strand_id
1 'polypeptide(L)'
;MAEPPAGPALFEIYDEGFDSPSWGGVETALWHLVRSLREAGVAADFYRASEGADLDVLAARMERDRVDAVFPLVESELFEGAQSKRLPELHARTVRIWHDVSRLSEDLSAPPPCPVHAVAPAVPGAPGAAGCPAQDTHPDGPMHEVFLLDLPWTRCFPDRSVIPWAADHVPAQNLHDPSGPVVLQLGKIDTADAERCLRRLAGAGVPLRVMFATWSRRGREARELVRAHQGAGRQIEVLDAYDIRTDWDRVFGGAALFLLPSVFHETFNFAAAEAVQLGVPVATLGEGGNLPRFASLRAQTLDALLDRVVAGAGRTLAAKPRLTTGWRDVAARYAEIIRSRRVQTGREEQHDG
;
A
#
# COMPACT_ATOMS: atom_id res chain seq x y z
N MET A 1 22.83 27.42 8.32
CA MET A 1 23.08 26.42 9.39
C MET A 1 22.57 25.09 8.88
N ALA A 2 23.32 24.00 9.03
CA ALA A 2 22.85 22.68 8.63
C ALA A 2 21.69 22.24 9.55
N GLU A 3 20.65 21.63 8.99
CA GLU A 3 19.54 21.08 9.79
C GLU A 3 20.06 19.95 10.70
N PRO A 4 19.53 19.82 11.92
CA PRO A 4 19.88 18.71 12.80
C PRO A 4 19.48 17.37 12.15
N PRO A 5 20.24 16.29 12.37
CA PRO A 5 19.89 14.97 11.84
C PRO A 5 18.57 14.47 12.45
N ALA A 6 17.81 13.68 11.69
CA ALA A 6 16.70 12.90 12.23
C ALA A 6 17.23 11.91 13.26
N GLY A 7 16.55 11.79 14.41
CA GLY A 7 16.91 10.79 15.41
C GLY A 7 16.28 9.42 15.16
N PRO A 8 16.34 8.53 16.15
CA PRO A 8 15.96 7.13 15.96
C PRO A 8 14.46 6.94 15.72
N ALA A 9 14.10 5.93 14.93
CA ALA A 9 12.72 5.58 14.62
C ALA A 9 12.46 4.08 14.71
N LEU A 10 11.26 3.70 15.17
CA LEU A 10 10.81 2.32 15.26
C LEU A 10 9.66 2.07 14.29
N PHE A 11 9.74 0.98 13.51
CA PHE A 11 8.71 0.56 12.57
C PHE A 11 8.15 -0.80 12.97
N GLU A 12 6.84 -0.89 13.12
CA GLU A 12 6.15 -2.14 13.40
C GLU A 12 6.12 -3.02 12.15
N ILE A 13 6.35 -4.32 12.35
CA ILE A 13 6.15 -5.36 11.34
C ILE A 13 5.32 -6.50 11.94
N TYR A 14 4.66 -7.27 11.08
CA TYR A 14 3.97 -8.49 11.51
C TYR A 14 4.95 -9.49 12.15
N ASP A 15 4.43 -10.39 12.97
CA ASP A 15 5.24 -11.35 13.74
C ASP A 15 5.96 -12.38 12.87
N GLU A 16 5.39 -12.72 11.71
CA GLU A 16 6.03 -13.52 10.67
C GLU A 16 7.30 -12.84 10.13
N GLY A 17 7.38 -11.52 10.29
CA GLY A 17 8.48 -10.68 9.91
C GLY A 17 8.90 -10.86 8.46
N PHE A 18 10.21 -10.90 8.26
CA PHE A 18 10.88 -10.99 6.96
C PHE A 18 11.21 -12.44 6.57
N ASP A 19 10.67 -13.44 7.26
CA ASP A 19 10.98 -14.85 7.00
C ASP A 19 9.94 -15.54 6.10
N SER A 20 8.83 -14.86 5.78
CA SER A 20 7.78 -15.39 4.91
C SER A 20 8.27 -15.60 3.47
N PRO A 21 7.97 -16.74 2.81
CA PRO A 21 8.29 -16.93 1.39
C PRO A 21 7.40 -16.09 0.45
N SER A 22 6.39 -15.38 0.98
CA SER A 22 5.51 -14.48 0.24
C SER A 22 5.37 -13.14 0.96
N TRP A 23 6.51 -12.45 1.16
CA TRP A 23 6.50 -11.06 1.64
C TRP A 23 5.44 -10.25 0.91
N GLY A 24 4.60 -9.56 1.68
CA GLY A 24 3.58 -8.70 1.13
C GLY A 24 4.16 -7.38 0.61
N GLY A 25 3.25 -6.55 0.09
CA GLY A 25 3.59 -5.20 -0.33
C GLY A 25 4.02 -4.31 0.85
N VAL A 26 3.43 -4.50 2.03
CA VAL A 26 3.69 -3.67 3.21
C VAL A 26 5.10 -3.91 3.74
N GLU A 27 5.50 -5.17 3.93
CA GLU A 27 6.82 -5.55 4.42
C GLU A 27 7.91 -5.07 3.45
N THR A 28 7.65 -5.17 2.15
CA THR A 28 8.55 -4.67 1.12
C THR A 28 8.71 -3.16 1.20
N ALA A 29 7.60 -2.43 1.36
CA ALA A 29 7.62 -0.99 1.52
C ALA A 29 8.45 -0.58 2.73
N LEU A 30 8.16 -1.18 3.89
CA LEU A 30 8.82 -0.89 5.15
C LEU A 30 10.31 -1.25 5.08
N TRP A 31 10.67 -2.37 4.46
CA TRP A 31 12.06 -2.77 4.23
C TRP A 31 12.83 -1.72 3.43
N HIS A 32 12.30 -1.30 2.28
CA HIS A 32 12.97 -0.32 1.43
C HIS A 32 13.00 1.08 2.04
N LEU A 33 11.95 1.47 2.76
CA LEU A 33 11.91 2.73 3.52
C LEU A 33 12.99 2.74 4.60
N VAL A 34 13.02 1.75 5.48
CA VAL A 34 14.01 1.65 6.58
C VAL A 34 15.43 1.56 6.05
N ARG A 35 15.67 0.78 4.99
CA ARG A 35 16.98 0.72 4.34
C ARG A 35 17.41 2.10 3.84
N SER A 36 16.53 2.82 3.16
CA SER A 36 16.83 4.14 2.59
C SER A 36 16.98 5.22 3.66
N LEU A 37 16.26 5.12 4.78
CA LEU A 37 16.46 5.94 5.98
C LEU A 37 17.84 5.72 6.59
N ARG A 38 18.26 4.46 6.75
CA ARG A 38 19.60 4.10 7.24
C ARG A 38 20.71 4.61 6.32
N GLU A 39 20.53 4.48 5.00
CA GLU A 39 21.46 5.05 4.00
C GLU A 39 21.57 6.58 4.12
N ALA A 40 20.49 7.26 4.54
CA ALA A 40 20.45 8.69 4.80
C ALA A 40 20.95 9.09 6.22
N GLY A 41 21.44 8.14 7.02
CA GLY A 41 21.98 8.39 8.36
C GLY A 41 20.93 8.42 9.48
N VAL A 42 19.70 7.97 9.24
CA VAL A 42 18.66 7.83 10.27
C VAL A 42 18.74 6.45 10.91
N ALA A 43 18.81 6.39 12.23
CA ALA A 43 18.75 5.14 12.98
C ALA A 43 17.31 4.60 12.96
N ALA A 44 16.95 3.79 11.98
CA ALA A 44 15.62 3.19 11.87
C ALA A 44 15.69 1.69 12.13
N ASP A 45 14.83 1.17 13.01
CA ASP A 45 14.78 -0.24 13.36
C ASP A 45 13.36 -0.79 13.33
N PHE A 46 13.26 -2.11 13.23
CA PHE A 46 11.98 -2.82 13.29
C PHE A 46 11.68 -3.30 14.71
N TYR A 47 10.40 -3.42 15.01
CA TYR A 47 9.89 -4.23 16.11
C TYR A 47 8.72 -5.08 15.62
N ARG A 48 8.61 -6.29 16.14
CA ARG A 48 7.47 -7.17 15.83
C ARG A 48 6.24 -6.75 16.64
N ALA A 49 5.05 -6.96 16.11
CA ALA A 49 3.80 -6.69 16.80
C ALA A 49 3.77 -7.30 18.23
N SER A 50 4.24 -8.54 18.39
CA SER A 50 4.37 -9.22 19.69
C SER A 50 5.39 -8.59 20.65
N GLU A 51 6.47 -7.99 20.14
CA GLU A 51 7.45 -7.25 20.96
C GLU A 51 6.89 -5.91 21.44
N GLY A 52 5.93 -5.36 20.71
CA GLY A 52 5.22 -4.12 21.04
C GLY A 52 3.92 -4.34 21.79
N ALA A 53 3.52 -5.58 22.09
CA ALA A 53 2.17 -5.98 22.56
C ALA A 53 1.68 -5.31 23.87
N ASP A 54 2.47 -4.44 24.47
CA ASP A 54 2.10 -3.57 25.58
C ASP A 54 2.65 -2.16 25.33
N LEU A 55 1.75 -1.16 25.35
CA LEU A 55 2.11 0.24 25.17
C LEU A 55 3.11 0.75 26.22
N ASP A 56 3.07 0.24 27.45
CA ASP A 56 4.04 0.63 28.50
C ASP A 56 5.44 0.11 28.18
N VAL A 57 5.54 -1.10 27.64
CA VAL A 57 6.81 -1.69 27.20
C VAL A 57 7.38 -0.90 26.02
N LEU A 58 6.53 -0.51 25.08
CA LEU A 58 6.93 0.31 23.93
C LEU A 58 7.35 1.72 24.35
N ALA A 59 6.64 2.34 25.30
CA ALA A 59 7.02 3.64 25.87
C ALA A 59 8.38 3.56 26.61
N ALA A 60 8.58 2.54 27.44
CA ALA A 60 9.86 2.33 28.13
C ALA A 60 11.02 2.08 27.16
N ARG A 61 10.77 1.37 26.05
CA ARG A 61 11.74 1.19 24.97
C ARG A 61 12.05 2.52 24.27
N MET A 62 11.03 3.29 23.94
CA MET A 62 11.16 4.60 23.30
C MET A 62 12.03 5.54 24.14
N GLU A 63 11.81 5.59 25.46
CA GLU A 63 12.61 6.39 26.39
C GLU A 63 14.07 5.90 26.46
N ARG A 64 14.28 4.60 26.70
CA ARG A 64 15.61 3.99 26.81
C ARG A 64 16.46 4.22 25.56
N ASP A 65 15.86 4.02 24.39
CA ASP A 65 16.55 4.06 23.10
C ASP A 65 16.50 5.47 22.47
N ARG A 66 15.86 6.44 23.15
CA ARG A 66 15.66 7.83 22.69
C ARG A 66 15.06 7.92 21.29
N VAL A 67 13.98 7.17 21.09
CA VAL A 67 13.26 7.09 19.82
C VAL A 67 12.45 8.36 19.62
N ASP A 68 12.65 9.03 18.48
CA ASP A 68 11.97 10.27 18.10
C ASP A 68 10.62 10.01 17.40
N ALA A 69 10.44 8.83 16.80
CA ALA A 69 9.19 8.46 16.13
C ALA A 69 8.89 6.96 16.15
N VAL A 70 7.63 6.61 16.34
CA VAL A 70 7.12 5.22 16.31
C VAL A 70 6.09 5.11 15.18
N PHE A 71 6.28 4.15 14.30
CA PHE A 71 5.45 3.89 13.12
C PHE A 71 4.73 2.55 13.27
N PRO A 72 3.52 2.53 13.87
CA PRO A 72 2.74 1.32 13.96
C PRO A 72 2.11 0.93 12.61
N LEU A 73 1.74 -0.34 12.50
CA LEU A 73 0.83 -0.82 11.47
C LEU A 73 -0.56 -0.17 11.67
N VAL A 74 -1.31 0.07 10.59
CA VAL A 74 -2.58 0.83 10.67
C VAL A 74 -3.66 0.06 11.45
N GLU A 75 -3.59 -1.26 11.37
CA GLU A 75 -4.42 -2.25 12.04
C GLU A 75 -3.91 -2.62 13.45
N SER A 76 -2.80 -2.04 13.92
CA SER A 76 -2.24 -2.36 15.24
C SER A 76 -3.26 -2.06 16.35
N GLU A 77 -3.67 -3.10 17.09
CA GLU A 77 -4.66 -3.02 18.17
C GLU A 77 -4.18 -2.13 19.33
N LEU A 78 -2.87 -1.97 19.50
CA LEU A 78 -2.26 -1.18 20.56
C LEU A 78 -2.59 0.30 20.47
N PHE A 79 -2.74 0.79 19.25
CA PHE A 79 -3.02 2.19 18.97
C PHE A 79 -4.49 2.43 18.62
N GLU A 80 -5.35 1.53 19.10
CA GLU A 80 -6.80 1.65 19.02
C GLU A 80 -7.41 2.19 20.32
N GLY A 81 -8.15 3.28 20.18
CA GLY A 81 -8.89 3.86 21.29
C GLY A 81 -7.97 4.56 22.31
N ALA A 82 -8.59 5.15 23.34
CA ALA A 82 -7.96 6.17 24.17
C ALA A 82 -6.77 5.67 25.02
N GLN A 83 -6.36 4.40 24.88
CA GLN A 83 -5.25 3.78 25.59
C GLN A 83 -3.89 4.40 25.23
N SER A 84 -3.71 4.93 24.03
CA SER A 84 -2.47 5.63 23.68
C SER A 84 -2.36 7.00 24.38
N LYS A 85 -3.49 7.67 24.67
CA LYS A 85 -3.52 8.99 25.34
C LYS A 85 -2.97 8.99 26.77
N ARG A 86 -3.02 7.85 27.47
CA ARG A 86 -2.42 7.75 28.83
C ARG A 86 -0.89 7.86 28.80
N LEU A 87 -0.27 7.73 27.63
CA LEU A 87 1.16 7.85 27.41
C LEU A 87 1.44 9.02 26.44
N PRO A 88 1.35 10.28 26.91
CA PRO A 88 1.35 11.46 26.04
C PRO A 88 2.62 11.60 25.20
N GLU A 89 3.78 11.22 25.73
CA GLU A 89 5.03 11.24 24.99
C GLU A 89 5.08 10.23 23.84
N LEU A 90 4.61 9.00 24.09
CA LEU A 90 4.50 7.98 23.05
C LEU A 90 3.51 8.45 21.98
N HIS A 91 2.34 8.93 22.42
CA HIS A 91 1.32 9.47 21.54
C HIS A 91 1.83 10.59 20.62
N ALA A 92 2.58 11.57 21.14
CA ALA A 92 3.12 12.69 20.38
C ALA A 92 4.17 12.26 19.32
N ARG A 93 4.84 11.12 19.54
CA ARG A 93 5.85 10.55 18.64
C ARG A 93 5.29 9.48 17.70
N THR A 94 4.03 9.10 17.84
CA THR A 94 3.38 8.14 16.94
C THR A 94 3.07 8.75 15.58
N VAL A 95 3.47 8.05 14.53
CA VAL A 95 3.22 8.39 13.13
C VAL A 95 2.63 7.18 12.41
N ARG A 96 1.35 7.22 12.07
CA ARG A 96 0.65 6.08 11.47
C ARG A 96 0.65 6.19 9.94
N ILE A 97 0.97 5.09 9.26
CA ILE A 97 1.03 5.02 7.80
C ILE A 97 -0.20 4.27 7.29
N TRP A 98 -1.05 4.96 6.53
CA TRP A 98 -2.27 4.39 5.94
C TRP A 98 -1.95 3.57 4.69
N HIS A 99 -1.48 2.36 4.91
CA HIS A 99 -1.19 1.39 3.85
C HIS A 99 -2.42 0.55 3.46
N ASP A 100 -3.50 0.59 4.23
CA ASP A 100 -4.83 0.12 3.82
C ASP A 100 -5.95 1.03 4.40
N VAL A 101 -7.21 0.61 4.21
CA VAL A 101 -8.39 1.30 4.75
C VAL A 101 -9.20 0.43 5.71
N SER A 102 -8.57 -0.60 6.31
CA SER A 102 -9.23 -1.57 7.20
C SER A 102 -9.96 -0.91 8.37
N ARG A 103 -9.40 0.18 8.90
CA ARG A 103 -10.03 1.00 9.94
C ARG A 103 -11.31 1.71 9.49
N LEU A 104 -11.47 1.96 8.19
CA LEU A 104 -12.62 2.67 7.61
C LEU A 104 -13.66 1.74 6.98
N SER A 105 -13.22 0.55 6.56
CA SER A 105 -14.01 -0.43 5.83
C SER A 105 -13.40 -1.82 6.03
N GLU A 106 -14.15 -2.68 6.73
CA GLU A 106 -13.73 -4.05 7.04
C GLU A 106 -13.48 -4.90 5.78
N ASP A 107 -14.24 -4.64 4.71
CA ASP A 107 -14.10 -5.33 3.43
C ASP A 107 -13.07 -4.68 2.48
N LEU A 108 -12.35 -3.66 2.97
CA LEU A 108 -11.39 -2.86 2.22
C LEU A 108 -12.00 -2.20 0.98
N SER A 109 -13.31 -1.97 0.96
CA SER A 109 -13.98 -1.21 -0.08
C SER A 109 -13.69 0.29 0.06
N ALA A 110 -14.14 1.07 -0.92
CA ALA A 110 -13.91 2.52 -0.87
C ALA A 110 -14.59 3.13 0.36
N PRO A 111 -13.84 3.87 1.21
CA PRO A 111 -14.43 4.56 2.33
C PRO A 111 -15.55 5.52 1.87
N PRO A 112 -16.62 5.69 2.66
CA PRO A 112 -17.69 6.61 2.31
C PRO A 112 -17.15 8.04 2.12
N PRO A 113 -17.74 8.82 1.20
CA PRO A 113 -17.30 10.19 0.97
C PRO A 113 -17.48 11.02 2.25
N CYS A 114 -16.46 11.78 2.63
CA CYS A 114 -16.51 12.66 3.79
C CYS A 114 -17.51 13.82 3.54
N PRO A 115 -18.57 13.98 4.35
CA PRO A 115 -19.56 15.04 4.13
C PRO A 115 -18.98 16.46 4.31
N VAL A 116 -17.86 16.61 5.02
CA VAL A 116 -17.17 17.89 5.25
C VAL A 116 -16.30 18.30 4.06
N HIS A 117 -15.64 17.34 3.41
CA HIS A 117 -14.62 17.59 2.39
C HIS A 117 -14.99 17.07 1.00
N ALA A 118 -16.20 16.50 0.83
CA ALA A 118 -16.77 16.13 -0.46
C ALA A 118 -17.19 17.34 -1.30
N VAL A 119 -17.35 18.52 -0.71
CA VAL A 119 -17.71 19.76 -1.42
C VAL A 119 -16.46 20.59 -1.73
N ALA A 120 -16.28 20.97 -2.98
CA ALA A 120 -15.18 21.80 -3.42
C ALA A 120 -15.52 23.31 -3.27
N PRO A 121 -14.61 24.16 -2.77
CA PRO A 121 -13.30 23.82 -2.20
C PRO A 121 -13.42 23.31 -0.75
N ALA A 122 -12.67 22.26 -0.44
CA ALA A 122 -12.54 21.75 0.93
C ALA A 122 -11.71 22.75 1.77
N VAL A 123 -12.17 23.07 2.99
CA VAL A 123 -11.42 23.93 3.94
C VAL A 123 -10.55 23.04 4.84
N PRO A 124 -9.20 23.15 4.79
CA PRO A 124 -8.30 22.42 5.68
C PRO A 124 -8.54 22.82 7.15
N GLY A 125 -8.57 21.84 8.06
CA GLY A 125 -8.74 22.10 9.49
C GLY A 125 -10.15 22.49 9.93
N ALA A 126 -11.16 22.38 9.05
CA ALA A 126 -12.55 22.48 9.46
C ALA A 126 -12.85 21.40 10.53
N PRO A 127 -13.54 21.75 11.62
CA PRO A 127 -13.93 20.77 12.63
C PRO A 127 -14.73 19.65 11.97
N GLY A 128 -14.45 18.41 12.34
CA GLY A 128 -15.19 17.26 11.82
C GLY A 128 -16.69 17.44 12.09
N ALA A 129 -17.52 17.41 11.04
CA ALA A 129 -18.95 17.26 11.21
C ALA A 129 -19.26 15.79 11.54
N ALA A 130 -20.43 15.55 12.15
CA ALA A 130 -20.96 14.20 12.34
C ALA A 130 -20.93 13.43 10.99
N GLY A 131 -20.32 12.24 11.00
CA GLY A 131 -20.15 11.41 9.80
C GLY A 131 -18.85 11.63 9.02
N CYS A 132 -17.88 12.41 9.54
CA CYS A 132 -16.52 12.39 8.98
C CYS A 132 -15.82 11.05 9.35
N PRO A 133 -15.26 10.30 8.38
CA PRO A 133 -14.61 9.02 8.65
C PRO A 133 -13.42 9.09 9.62
N ALA A 134 -12.78 10.25 9.77
CA ALA A 134 -11.71 10.43 10.75
C ALA A 134 -12.19 10.45 12.21
N GLN A 135 -13.46 10.76 12.51
CA GLN A 135 -13.91 10.82 13.91
C GLN A 135 -13.90 9.45 14.57
N ASP A 136 -14.36 8.43 13.86
CA ASP A 136 -14.46 7.07 14.40
C ASP A 136 -13.13 6.31 14.31
N THR A 137 -12.30 6.64 13.32
CA THR A 137 -11.01 5.96 13.07
C THR A 137 -9.82 6.61 13.75
N HIS A 138 -10.04 7.79 14.31
CA HIS A 138 -9.04 8.55 15.04
C HIS A 138 -9.60 9.06 16.39
N PRO A 139 -10.13 8.14 17.23
CA PRO A 139 -10.74 8.50 18.52
C PRO A 139 -9.72 9.13 19.49
N ASP A 140 -8.43 9.06 19.17
CA ASP A 140 -7.33 9.28 20.11
C ASP A 140 -6.72 10.68 20.07
N GLY A 141 -7.27 11.60 19.27
CA GLY A 141 -6.67 12.93 19.11
C GLY A 141 -5.37 12.88 18.30
N PRO A 142 -4.76 14.03 17.95
CA PRO A 142 -3.80 14.15 16.84
C PRO A 142 -2.53 13.29 17.04
N MET A 143 -2.47 12.14 16.36
CA MET A 143 -1.22 11.54 15.90
C MET A 143 -0.87 12.13 14.52
N HIS A 144 0.37 11.94 14.05
CA HIS A 144 0.67 12.27 12.67
C HIS A 144 0.24 11.17 11.73
N GLU A 145 -0.51 11.51 10.70
CA GLU A 145 -1.03 10.55 9.75
C GLU A 145 -0.34 10.69 8.38
N VAL A 146 0.19 9.59 7.86
CA VAL A 146 0.81 9.55 6.53
C VAL A 146 -0.10 8.80 5.56
N PHE A 147 -0.60 9.51 4.56
CA PHE A 147 -1.42 8.95 3.49
C PHE A 147 -0.60 8.78 2.21
N LEU A 148 -0.85 7.71 1.46
CA LEU A 148 -0.17 7.44 0.19
C LEU A 148 -0.80 8.19 -0.99
N LEU A 149 -1.98 8.80 -0.77
CA LEU A 149 -2.74 9.58 -1.73
C LEU A 149 -3.57 10.66 -1.02
N ASP A 150 -3.62 11.88 -1.58
CA ASP A 150 -4.53 12.93 -1.12
C ASP A 150 -5.96 12.62 -1.60
N LEU A 151 -6.78 12.06 -0.71
CA LEU A 151 -8.21 11.83 -0.93
C LEU A 151 -9.04 12.75 -0.04
N PRO A 152 -10.27 13.12 -0.44
CA PRO A 152 -11.11 14.04 0.34
C PRO A 152 -11.24 13.67 1.82
N TRP A 153 -11.42 12.39 2.14
CA TRP A 153 -11.57 11.92 3.52
C TRP A 153 -10.29 12.05 4.36
N THR A 154 -9.11 11.98 3.74
CA THR A 154 -7.82 12.16 4.44
C THR A 154 -7.66 13.58 4.99
N ARG A 155 -8.40 14.55 4.45
CA ARG A 155 -8.33 15.96 4.86
C ARG A 155 -8.99 16.24 6.21
N CYS A 156 -9.77 15.29 6.73
CA CYS A 156 -10.28 15.34 8.09
C CYS A 156 -9.19 15.16 9.15
N PHE A 157 -8.01 14.62 8.79
CA PHE A 157 -6.90 14.44 9.72
C PHE A 157 -6.07 15.73 9.77
N PRO A 158 -6.05 16.46 10.90
CA PRO A 158 -5.46 17.80 10.98
C PRO A 158 -3.93 17.78 10.90
N ASP A 159 -3.29 16.79 11.52
CA ASP A 159 -1.84 16.57 11.46
C ASP A 159 -1.54 15.42 10.49
N ARG A 160 -1.28 15.75 9.23
CA ARG A 160 -1.04 14.74 8.19
C ARG A 160 0.00 15.12 7.16
N SER A 161 0.56 14.11 6.52
CA SER A 161 1.39 14.21 5.32
C SER A 161 0.86 13.32 4.21
N VAL A 162 1.11 13.69 2.95
CA VAL A 162 0.82 12.84 1.79
C VAL A 162 2.14 12.42 1.14
N ILE A 163 2.57 11.19 1.38
CA ILE A 163 3.84 10.63 0.89
C ILE A 163 3.54 9.36 0.10
N PRO A 164 3.43 9.42 -1.24
CA PRO A 164 3.30 8.21 -2.03
C PRO A 164 4.57 7.36 -1.89
N TRP A 165 4.40 6.05 -1.84
CA TRP A 165 5.52 5.11 -1.90
C TRP A 165 6.15 5.05 -3.30
N ALA A 166 7.25 4.33 -3.41
CA ALA A 166 8.03 4.16 -4.62
C ALA A 166 8.03 2.69 -5.08
N ALA A 167 8.47 2.47 -6.31
CA ALA A 167 8.65 1.13 -6.90
C ALA A 167 10.02 0.97 -7.56
N ASP A 168 10.98 1.86 -7.28
CA ASP A 168 12.34 1.81 -7.85
C ASP A 168 13.24 0.75 -7.20
N HIS A 169 12.67 -0.15 -6.39
CA HIS A 169 13.31 -1.42 -6.04
C HIS A 169 13.37 -2.40 -7.21
N VAL A 170 12.49 -2.24 -8.21
CA VAL A 170 12.64 -2.91 -9.51
C VAL A 170 13.28 -1.97 -10.54
N PRO A 171 14.11 -2.48 -11.46
CA PRO A 171 14.82 -1.64 -12.41
C PRO A 171 13.86 -0.99 -13.41
N ALA A 172 14.19 0.23 -13.84
CA ALA A 172 13.47 0.91 -14.91
C ALA A 172 13.76 0.22 -16.26
N GLN A 173 12.89 -0.69 -16.68
CA GLN A 173 13.01 -1.45 -17.93
C GLN A 173 11.73 -1.35 -18.77
N ASN A 174 11.79 -1.75 -20.04
CA ASN A 174 10.62 -1.87 -20.91
C ASN A 174 10.44 -3.35 -21.26
N LEU A 175 9.66 -4.08 -20.47
CA LEU A 175 9.39 -5.50 -20.65
C LEU A 175 8.14 -5.79 -21.49
N HIS A 176 7.45 -4.75 -21.96
CA HIS A 176 6.23 -4.89 -22.75
C HIS A 176 6.50 -5.59 -24.09
N ASP A 177 5.85 -6.73 -24.28
CA ASP A 177 5.75 -7.43 -25.56
C ASP A 177 4.27 -7.54 -25.96
N PRO A 178 3.81 -6.83 -27.00
CA PRO A 178 2.45 -6.92 -27.52
C PRO A 178 1.98 -8.35 -27.86
N SER A 179 2.89 -9.29 -28.11
CA SER A 179 2.57 -10.70 -28.43
C SER A 179 2.59 -11.60 -27.20
N GLY A 180 3.02 -11.07 -26.06
CA GLY A 180 3.21 -11.77 -24.81
C GLY A 180 1.91 -12.13 -24.08
N PRO A 181 2.03 -12.82 -22.93
CA PRO A 181 0.88 -13.16 -22.12
C PRO A 181 0.28 -11.95 -21.41
N VAL A 182 -1.01 -12.09 -21.05
CA VAL A 182 -1.63 -11.22 -20.04
C VAL A 182 -1.28 -11.80 -18.67
N VAL A 183 -0.67 -10.97 -17.82
CA VAL A 183 -0.44 -11.29 -16.41
C VAL A 183 -1.72 -10.95 -15.65
N LEU A 184 -2.41 -11.95 -15.12
CA LEU A 184 -3.64 -11.81 -14.35
C LEU A 184 -3.33 -12.00 -12.86
N GLN A 185 -3.56 -10.97 -12.04
CA GLN A 185 -3.52 -11.12 -10.58
C GLN A 185 -4.92 -11.45 -10.03
N LEU A 186 -5.01 -12.57 -9.32
CA LEU A 186 -6.22 -13.03 -8.63
C LEU A 186 -6.08 -12.92 -7.11
N GLY A 187 -7.21 -13.04 -6.40
CA GLY A 187 -7.26 -12.93 -4.94
C GLY A 187 -7.64 -11.54 -4.41
N LYS A 188 -7.98 -10.61 -5.32
CA LYS A 188 -8.54 -9.28 -4.99
C LYS A 188 -9.95 -9.05 -5.55
N ILE A 189 -10.58 -10.13 -5.97
CA ILE A 189 -11.98 -10.27 -6.40
C ILE A 189 -12.53 -11.58 -5.83
N ASP A 190 -13.85 -11.74 -5.84
CA ASP A 190 -14.45 -13.00 -5.45
C ASP A 190 -14.13 -14.14 -6.45
N THR A 191 -14.38 -15.36 -6.01
CA THR A 191 -14.06 -16.58 -6.76
C THR A 191 -14.92 -16.72 -8.03
N ALA A 192 -16.14 -16.19 -8.05
CA ALA A 192 -17.03 -16.25 -9.21
C ALA A 192 -16.53 -15.35 -10.34
N ASP A 193 -16.07 -14.15 -10.02
CA ASP A 193 -15.47 -13.23 -10.96
C ASP A 193 -14.07 -13.66 -11.40
N ALA A 194 -13.29 -14.31 -10.51
CA ALA A 194 -12.04 -14.95 -10.90
C ALA A 194 -12.27 -16.05 -11.94
N GLU A 195 -13.30 -16.88 -11.74
CA GLU A 195 -13.68 -17.91 -12.70
C GLU A 195 -14.15 -17.29 -14.03
N ARG A 196 -14.93 -16.22 -13.97
CA ARG A 196 -15.37 -15.47 -15.16
C ARG A 196 -14.18 -14.95 -15.96
N CYS A 197 -13.17 -14.37 -15.30
CA CYS A 197 -11.92 -13.93 -15.94
C CYS A 197 -11.25 -15.10 -16.67
N LEU A 198 -11.02 -16.22 -15.97
CA LEU A 198 -10.33 -17.39 -16.52
C LEU A 198 -11.08 -17.98 -17.72
N ARG A 199 -12.40 -18.19 -17.60
CA ARG A 199 -13.22 -18.74 -18.68
C ARG A 199 -13.20 -17.83 -19.91
N ARG A 200 -13.36 -16.51 -19.74
CA ARG A 200 -13.46 -15.56 -20.86
C ARG A 200 -12.11 -15.37 -21.57
N LEU A 201 -11.03 -15.17 -20.81
CA LEU A 201 -9.70 -14.96 -21.38
C LEU A 201 -9.17 -16.23 -22.03
N ALA A 202 -9.23 -17.38 -21.33
CA ALA A 202 -8.74 -18.62 -21.89
C ALA A 202 -9.64 -19.14 -23.03
N GLY A 203 -10.96 -18.92 -22.95
CA GLY A 203 -11.90 -19.24 -24.03
C GLY A 203 -11.67 -18.42 -25.30
N ALA A 204 -11.13 -17.21 -25.17
CA ALA A 204 -10.70 -16.38 -26.28
C ALA A 204 -9.26 -16.69 -26.77
N GLY A 205 -8.59 -17.68 -26.19
CA GLY A 205 -7.22 -18.06 -26.57
C GLY A 205 -6.16 -17.03 -26.16
N VAL A 206 -6.45 -16.18 -25.17
CA VAL A 206 -5.45 -15.24 -24.61
C VAL A 206 -4.42 -16.04 -23.81
N PRO A 207 -3.10 -15.93 -24.09
CA PRO A 207 -2.08 -16.55 -23.27
C PRO A 207 -2.07 -15.91 -21.88
N LEU A 208 -2.10 -16.73 -20.83
CA LEU A 208 -2.22 -16.24 -19.45
C LEU A 208 -1.01 -16.64 -18.60
N ARG A 209 -0.56 -15.67 -17.80
CA ARG A 209 0.27 -15.90 -16.62
C ARG A 209 -0.51 -15.46 -15.40
N VAL A 210 -0.76 -16.35 -14.45
CA VAL A 210 -1.62 -16.07 -13.31
C VAL A 210 -0.80 -16.04 -12.03
N MET A 211 -0.96 -14.97 -11.25
CA MET A 211 -0.36 -14.79 -9.93
C MET A 211 -1.45 -14.51 -8.88
N PHE A 212 -1.15 -14.73 -7.61
CA PHE A 212 -2.13 -14.65 -6.52
C PHE A 212 -1.73 -13.65 -5.44
N ALA A 213 -2.71 -12.97 -4.86
CA ALA A 213 -2.59 -12.33 -3.56
C ALA A 213 -2.65 -13.41 -2.46
N THR A 214 -1.51 -14.01 -2.13
CA THR A 214 -1.42 -15.20 -1.25
C THR A 214 -1.87 -14.96 0.19
N TRP A 215 -1.82 -13.72 0.66
CA TRP A 215 -2.28 -13.32 1.99
C TRP A 215 -3.80 -13.44 2.15
N SER A 216 -4.58 -13.31 1.07
CA SER A 216 -6.04 -13.28 1.17
C SER A 216 -6.67 -14.67 1.07
N ARG A 217 -7.79 -14.88 1.78
CA ARG A 217 -8.62 -16.09 1.62
C ARG A 217 -9.03 -16.30 0.16
N ARG A 218 -9.43 -15.20 -0.51
CA ARG A 218 -9.82 -15.19 -1.93
C ARG A 218 -8.66 -15.64 -2.83
N GLY A 219 -7.42 -15.30 -2.49
CA GLY A 219 -6.24 -15.75 -3.22
C GLY A 219 -6.02 -17.26 -3.13
N ARG A 220 -6.21 -17.84 -1.93
CA ARG A 220 -6.15 -19.29 -1.73
C ARG A 220 -7.24 -20.02 -2.53
N GLU A 221 -8.47 -19.52 -2.47
CA GLU A 221 -9.60 -20.08 -3.25
C GLU A 221 -9.36 -19.96 -4.77
N ALA A 222 -8.87 -18.81 -5.24
CA ALA A 222 -8.54 -18.60 -6.65
C ALA A 222 -7.42 -19.52 -7.14
N ARG A 223 -6.44 -19.86 -6.28
CA ARG A 223 -5.38 -20.80 -6.63
C ARG A 223 -5.92 -22.19 -6.93
N GLU A 224 -6.80 -22.71 -6.06
CA GLU A 224 -7.41 -24.02 -6.28
C GLU A 224 -8.30 -24.02 -7.53
N LEU A 225 -9.03 -22.93 -7.77
CA LEU A 225 -9.81 -22.72 -9.01
C LEU A 225 -8.94 -22.78 -10.27
N VAL A 226 -7.78 -22.10 -10.28
CA VAL A 226 -6.88 -22.07 -11.45
C VAL A 226 -6.27 -23.45 -11.70
N ARG A 227 -5.87 -24.18 -10.65
CA ARG A 227 -5.35 -25.55 -10.77
C ARG A 227 -6.37 -26.48 -11.42
N ALA A 228 -7.65 -26.36 -11.07
CA ALA A 228 -8.72 -27.12 -11.73
C ALA A 228 -8.85 -26.78 -13.23
N HIS A 229 -8.52 -25.55 -13.65
CA HIS A 229 -8.55 -25.12 -15.06
C HIS A 229 -7.32 -25.58 -15.87
N GLN A 230 -6.16 -25.81 -15.24
CA GLN A 230 -4.94 -26.25 -15.93
C GLN A 230 -5.06 -27.68 -16.49
N GLY A 231 -5.83 -28.55 -15.82
CA GLY A 231 -6.08 -29.93 -16.29
C GLY A 231 -6.82 -30.03 -17.64
N ALA A 232 -7.30 -28.91 -18.20
CA ALA A 232 -8.10 -28.86 -19.42
C ALA A 232 -7.32 -28.49 -20.71
N GLY A 233 -5.98 -28.60 -20.71
CA GLY A 233 -5.16 -28.39 -21.91
C GLY A 233 -4.99 -26.93 -22.37
N ARG A 234 -5.15 -25.96 -21.46
CA ARG A 234 -5.07 -24.52 -21.74
C ARG A 234 -3.67 -23.95 -21.44
N GLN A 235 -3.22 -22.95 -22.21
CA GLN A 235 -1.96 -22.22 -22.00
C GLN A 235 -2.07 -21.24 -20.81
N ILE A 236 -2.06 -21.78 -19.59
CA ILE A 236 -2.05 -20.99 -18.35
C ILE A 236 -0.77 -21.32 -17.57
N GLU A 237 0.16 -20.37 -17.54
CA GLU A 237 1.30 -20.37 -16.63
C GLU A 237 0.82 -19.91 -15.24
N VAL A 238 1.17 -20.65 -14.19
CA VAL A 238 0.74 -20.35 -12.82
C VAL A 238 1.94 -20.09 -11.93
N LEU A 239 1.90 -18.94 -11.26
CA LEU A 239 2.90 -18.50 -10.30
C LEU A 239 2.30 -18.58 -8.90
N ASP A 240 2.55 -19.71 -8.22
CA ASP A 240 2.01 -19.99 -6.88
C ASP A 240 2.52 -19.01 -5.80
N ALA A 241 3.68 -18.41 -6.02
CA ALA A 241 4.28 -17.39 -5.16
C ALA A 241 4.95 -16.32 -6.02
N TYR A 242 4.95 -15.08 -5.51
CA TYR A 242 5.63 -13.93 -6.09
C TYR A 242 6.50 -13.29 -5.01
N ASP A 243 7.82 -13.49 -5.10
CA ASP A 243 8.77 -12.68 -4.32
C ASP A 243 9.04 -11.39 -5.08
N ILE A 244 8.42 -10.32 -4.60
CA ILE A 244 8.48 -8.97 -5.15
C ILE A 244 9.91 -8.42 -5.31
N ARG A 245 10.90 -8.98 -4.61
CA ARG A 245 12.31 -8.54 -4.69
C ARG A 245 13.04 -9.14 -5.89
N THR A 246 12.68 -10.35 -6.30
CA THR A 246 13.49 -11.15 -7.25
C THR A 246 12.71 -11.64 -8.45
N ASP A 247 11.40 -11.83 -8.32
CA ASP A 247 10.61 -12.56 -9.32
C ASP A 247 10.00 -11.65 -10.38
N TRP A 248 10.21 -10.33 -10.29
CA TRP A 248 9.59 -9.36 -11.18
C TRP A 248 9.81 -9.67 -12.66
N ASP A 249 10.99 -10.18 -13.06
CA ASP A 249 11.28 -10.58 -14.45
C ASP A 249 10.49 -11.82 -14.85
N ARG A 250 10.41 -12.83 -13.97
CA ARG A 250 9.59 -14.02 -14.17
C ARG A 250 8.10 -13.67 -14.33
N VAL A 251 7.62 -12.70 -13.57
CA VAL A 251 6.20 -12.29 -13.57
C VAL A 251 5.88 -11.40 -14.76
N PHE A 252 6.63 -10.32 -14.96
CA PHE A 252 6.30 -9.27 -15.93
C PHE A 252 7.11 -9.34 -17.23
N GLY A 253 8.14 -10.19 -17.29
CA GLY A 253 8.98 -10.39 -18.46
C GLY A 253 8.16 -10.79 -19.68
N GLY A 254 8.28 -9.99 -20.73
CA GLY A 254 7.57 -10.16 -21.99
C GLY A 254 6.06 -10.07 -21.86
N ALA A 255 5.50 -9.42 -20.84
CA ALA A 255 4.05 -9.33 -20.68
C ALA A 255 3.44 -8.32 -21.66
N ALA A 256 2.28 -8.66 -22.25
CA ALA A 256 1.50 -7.72 -23.06
C ALA A 256 0.69 -6.76 -22.20
N LEU A 257 0.27 -7.20 -21.02
CA LEU A 257 -0.62 -6.45 -20.13
C LEU A 257 -0.56 -7.03 -18.72
N PHE A 258 -0.60 -6.17 -17.71
CA PHE A 258 -0.96 -6.55 -16.35
C PHE A 258 -2.44 -6.25 -16.10
N LEU A 259 -3.23 -7.30 -15.90
CA LEU A 259 -4.65 -7.24 -15.60
C LEU A 259 -4.88 -7.48 -14.10
N LEU A 260 -5.36 -6.45 -13.41
CA LEU A 260 -5.76 -6.52 -12.01
C LEU A 260 -7.19 -5.98 -11.87
N PRO A 261 -8.22 -6.85 -11.90
CA PRO A 261 -9.62 -6.44 -11.80
C PRO A 261 -10.06 -6.19 -10.34
N SER A 262 -9.22 -5.57 -9.51
CA SER A 262 -9.52 -5.42 -8.07
C SER A 262 -10.66 -4.44 -7.80
N VAL A 263 -11.47 -4.76 -6.78
CA VAL A 263 -12.47 -3.86 -6.19
C VAL A 263 -12.03 -3.31 -4.82
N PHE A 264 -10.84 -3.71 -4.34
CA PHE A 264 -10.29 -3.21 -3.09
C PHE A 264 -9.83 -1.76 -3.25
N HIS A 265 -10.02 -0.95 -2.22
CA HIS A 265 -9.52 0.40 -2.14
C HIS A 265 -8.03 0.39 -1.82
N GLU A 266 -7.23 0.10 -2.84
CA GLU A 266 -5.78 0.06 -2.73
C GLU A 266 -5.23 1.45 -2.42
N THR A 267 -4.43 1.61 -1.38
CA THR A 267 -3.78 2.89 -1.06
C THR A 267 -2.56 3.16 -1.95
N PHE A 268 -1.91 2.11 -2.47
CA PHE A 268 -0.78 2.22 -3.40
C PHE A 268 -0.78 1.16 -4.52
N ASN A 269 -0.90 -0.13 -4.20
CA ASN A 269 -0.77 -1.26 -5.13
C ASN A 269 0.63 -1.42 -5.78
N PHE A 270 1.50 -2.19 -5.11
CA PHE A 270 2.86 -2.45 -5.58
C PHE A 270 2.93 -3.14 -6.94
N ALA A 271 2.17 -4.20 -7.16
CA ALA A 271 2.24 -4.95 -8.43
C ALA A 271 1.93 -4.05 -9.64
N ALA A 272 0.97 -3.13 -9.51
CA ALA A 272 0.67 -2.16 -10.57
C ALA A 272 1.77 -1.10 -10.73
N ALA A 273 2.36 -0.62 -9.62
CA ALA A 273 3.48 0.31 -9.65
C ALA A 273 4.73 -0.33 -10.30
N GLU A 274 5.01 -1.59 -10.02
CA GLU A 274 6.09 -2.39 -10.62
C GLU A 274 5.85 -2.62 -12.11
N ALA A 275 4.63 -3.00 -12.50
CA ALA A 275 4.27 -3.13 -13.91
C ALA A 275 4.57 -1.83 -14.66
N VAL A 276 4.19 -0.67 -14.10
CA VAL A 276 4.51 0.65 -14.67
C VAL A 276 6.03 0.90 -14.72
N GLN A 277 6.77 0.58 -13.65
CA GLN A 277 8.23 0.73 -13.60
C GLN A 277 8.94 -0.12 -14.66
N LEU A 278 8.40 -1.31 -14.94
CA LEU A 278 8.85 -2.28 -15.94
C LEU A 278 8.25 -2.01 -17.34
N GLY A 279 7.53 -0.90 -17.52
CA GLY A 279 7.00 -0.47 -18.80
C GLY A 279 5.85 -1.34 -19.33
N VAL A 280 5.21 -2.15 -18.48
CA VAL A 280 4.06 -2.99 -18.82
C VAL A 280 2.74 -2.21 -18.58
N PRO A 281 1.83 -2.13 -19.57
CA PRO A 281 0.56 -1.45 -19.40
C PRO A 281 -0.32 -2.17 -18.38
N VAL A 282 -1.09 -1.40 -17.61
CA VAL A 282 -1.98 -1.91 -16.55
C VAL A 282 -3.46 -1.74 -16.95
N ALA A 283 -4.27 -2.77 -16.73
CA ALA A 283 -5.71 -2.77 -16.89
C ALA A 283 -6.42 -3.09 -15.58
N THR A 284 -7.41 -2.28 -15.22
CA THR A 284 -8.15 -2.40 -13.95
C THR A 284 -9.58 -1.89 -14.06
N LEU A 285 -10.38 -2.14 -13.03
CA LEU A 285 -11.65 -1.45 -12.81
C LEU A 285 -11.43 0.03 -12.45
N GLY A 286 -12.43 0.86 -12.72
CA GLY A 286 -12.41 2.30 -12.43
C GLY A 286 -12.42 2.62 -10.93
N GLU A 287 -12.95 1.71 -10.14
CA GLU A 287 -13.00 1.75 -8.68
C GLU A 287 -11.89 0.82 -8.15
N GLY A 288 -11.04 1.34 -7.26
CA GLY A 288 -9.89 0.57 -6.74
C GLY A 288 -8.86 1.40 -5.98
N GLY A 289 -9.30 2.48 -5.33
CA GLY A 289 -8.41 3.43 -4.65
C GLY A 289 -7.42 4.09 -5.61
N ASN A 290 -6.13 3.82 -5.39
CA ASN A 290 -5.00 4.38 -6.12
C ASN A 290 -4.69 3.65 -7.43
N LEU A 291 -5.19 2.42 -7.59
CA LEU A 291 -4.95 1.56 -8.75
C LEU A 291 -5.24 2.24 -10.12
N PRO A 292 -6.32 3.04 -10.29
CA PRO A 292 -6.58 3.79 -11.52
C PRO A 292 -5.46 4.74 -11.98
N ARG A 293 -4.55 5.18 -11.09
CA ARG A 293 -3.42 6.05 -11.47
C ARG A 293 -2.34 5.32 -12.26
N PHE A 294 -2.17 4.03 -12.02
CA PHE A 294 -1.24 3.15 -12.74
C PHE A 294 -1.83 2.62 -14.04
N ALA A 295 -3.15 2.69 -14.19
CA ALA A 295 -3.89 2.06 -15.27
C ALA A 295 -3.75 2.78 -16.62
N SER A 296 -3.31 2.03 -17.62
CA SER A 296 -3.38 2.41 -19.05
C SER A 296 -4.78 2.19 -19.61
N LEU A 297 -5.52 1.21 -19.06
CA LEU A 297 -6.91 0.91 -19.38
C LEU A 297 -7.76 0.82 -18.11
N ARG A 298 -8.92 1.47 -18.14
CA ARG A 298 -9.93 1.41 -17.08
C ARG A 298 -11.28 1.05 -17.67
N ALA A 299 -12.07 0.27 -16.93
CA ALA A 299 -13.47 0.01 -17.26
C ALA A 299 -14.33 0.05 -16.00
N GLN A 300 -15.61 0.34 -16.15
CA GLN A 300 -16.53 0.42 -15.00
C GLN A 300 -16.99 -0.95 -14.50
N THR A 301 -17.00 -1.95 -15.38
CA THR A 301 -17.43 -3.31 -15.05
C THR A 301 -16.38 -4.31 -15.48
N LEU A 302 -16.38 -5.47 -14.82
CA LEU A 302 -15.51 -6.58 -15.17
C LEU A 302 -15.72 -7.02 -16.62
N ASP A 303 -16.97 -7.16 -17.07
CA ASP A 303 -17.27 -7.61 -18.43
C ASP A 303 -16.74 -6.62 -19.48
N ALA A 304 -16.91 -5.31 -19.26
CA ALA A 304 -16.36 -4.29 -20.15
C ALA A 304 -14.83 -4.30 -20.15
N LEU A 305 -14.19 -4.56 -18.99
CA LEU A 305 -12.74 -4.71 -18.91
C LEU A 305 -12.26 -5.89 -19.75
N LEU A 306 -12.87 -7.06 -19.54
CA LEU A 306 -12.51 -8.29 -20.23
C LEU A 306 -12.76 -8.19 -21.74
N ASP A 307 -13.83 -7.54 -22.18
CA ASP A 307 -14.09 -7.29 -23.60
C ASP A 307 -12.97 -6.52 -24.27
N ARG A 308 -12.44 -5.50 -23.60
CA ARG A 308 -11.32 -4.71 -24.12
C ARG A 308 -10.04 -5.53 -24.17
N VAL A 309 -9.79 -6.36 -23.16
CA VAL A 309 -8.60 -7.24 -23.13
C VAL A 309 -8.68 -8.29 -24.25
N VAL A 310 -9.83 -8.95 -24.41
CA VAL A 310 -10.07 -9.93 -25.49
C VAL A 310 -9.96 -9.30 -26.88
N ALA A 311 -10.42 -8.07 -27.05
CA ALA A 311 -10.24 -7.31 -28.29
C ALA A 311 -8.78 -6.89 -28.57
N GLY A 312 -7.83 -7.27 -27.72
CA GLY A 312 -6.40 -7.06 -27.94
C GLY A 312 -5.85 -5.75 -27.37
N ALA A 313 -6.46 -5.17 -26.34
CA ALA A 313 -5.98 -3.92 -25.74
C ALA A 313 -4.50 -3.98 -25.29
N GLY A 314 -4.02 -5.11 -24.76
CA GLY A 314 -2.61 -5.27 -24.39
C GLY A 314 -1.62 -5.08 -25.55
N ARG A 315 -2.08 -5.21 -26.80
CA ARG A 315 -1.23 -5.06 -27.99
C ARG A 315 -0.99 -3.60 -28.38
N THR A 316 -1.87 -2.70 -27.97
CA THR A 316 -1.91 -1.31 -28.46
C THR A 316 -1.77 -0.28 -27.35
N LEU A 317 -1.99 -0.67 -26.10
CA LEU A 317 -1.81 0.21 -24.95
C LEU A 317 -0.33 0.50 -24.71
N ALA A 318 -0.02 1.78 -24.55
CA ALA A 318 1.23 2.21 -23.95
C ALA A 318 1.11 2.17 -22.43
N ALA A 319 2.19 1.77 -21.75
CA ALA A 319 2.29 1.89 -20.30
C ALA A 319 2.20 3.34 -19.83
N LYS A 320 1.77 3.53 -18.58
CA LYS A 320 1.85 4.83 -17.93
C LYS A 320 3.31 5.27 -17.75
N PRO A 321 3.59 6.57 -17.67
CA PRO A 321 4.91 7.06 -17.28
C PRO A 321 5.31 6.50 -15.91
N ARG A 322 6.59 6.17 -15.76
CA ARG A 322 7.17 5.72 -14.49
C ARG A 322 6.98 6.77 -13.39
N LEU A 323 6.91 6.29 -12.15
CA LEU A 323 6.98 7.18 -11.00
C LEU A 323 8.36 7.86 -10.98
N THR A 324 8.36 9.16 -10.72
CA THR A 324 9.61 9.93 -10.60
C THR A 324 10.20 9.88 -9.19
N THR A 325 9.39 9.49 -8.20
CA THR A 325 9.78 9.39 -6.79
C THR A 325 10.40 8.03 -6.54
N GLY A 326 11.63 8.02 -6.02
CA GLY A 326 12.32 6.82 -5.56
C GLY A 326 12.30 6.65 -4.04
N TRP A 327 12.71 5.48 -3.55
CA TRP A 327 12.77 5.19 -2.11
C TRP A 327 13.64 6.17 -1.31
N ARG A 328 14.66 6.77 -1.94
CA ARG A 328 15.46 7.85 -1.33
C ARG A 328 14.64 9.11 -1.09
N ASP A 329 13.80 9.50 -2.04
CA ASP A 329 12.92 10.68 -1.90
C ASP A 329 11.85 10.42 -0.84
N VAL A 330 11.28 9.20 -0.82
CA VAL A 330 10.35 8.77 0.23
C VAL A 330 11.03 8.87 1.60
N ALA A 331 12.23 8.28 1.77
CA ALA A 331 12.96 8.32 3.03
C ALA A 331 13.32 9.75 3.48
N ALA A 332 13.69 10.64 2.56
CA ALA A 332 13.94 12.05 2.89
C ALA A 332 12.71 12.71 3.53
N ARG A 333 11.51 12.46 2.98
CA ARG A 333 10.25 13.00 3.51
C ARG A 333 9.86 12.38 4.86
N TYR A 334 10.15 11.09 5.06
CA TYR A 334 9.95 10.47 6.37
C TYR A 334 10.96 10.98 7.41
N ALA A 335 12.21 11.25 7.02
CA ALA A 335 13.21 11.86 7.91
C ALA A 335 12.78 13.27 8.36
N GLU A 336 12.12 14.06 7.50
CA GLU A 336 11.52 15.33 7.88
C GLU A 336 10.46 15.18 8.98
N ILE A 337 9.59 14.17 8.87
CA ILE A 337 8.58 13.86 9.89
C ILE A 337 9.25 13.46 11.21
N ILE A 338 10.25 12.57 11.16
CA ILE A 338 10.97 12.13 12.36
C ILE A 338 11.60 13.34 13.08
N ARG A 339 12.23 14.26 12.34
CA ARG A 339 12.77 15.50 12.90
C ARG A 339 11.71 16.38 13.56
N SER A 340 10.52 16.50 12.94
CA SER A 340 9.48 17.39 13.47
C SER A 340 8.92 16.88 14.81
N ARG A 341 8.86 15.56 15.02
CA ARG A 341 8.39 14.96 16.28
C ARG A 341 9.32 15.28 17.45
N ARG A 342 10.63 15.28 17.21
CA ARG A 342 11.63 15.69 18.22
C ARG A 342 11.46 17.15 18.67
N VAL A 343 11.17 18.07 17.74
CA VAL A 343 11.07 19.51 18.05
C VAL A 343 9.80 19.86 18.82
N GLN A 344 8.71 19.12 18.61
CA GLN A 344 7.45 19.35 19.33
C GLN A 344 7.57 19.03 20.82
N THR A 345 8.17 17.89 21.17
CA THR A 345 8.34 17.47 22.58
C THR A 345 9.25 18.42 23.37
N GLY A 346 10.37 18.88 22.78
CA GLY A 346 11.28 19.82 23.45
C GLY A 346 10.75 21.24 23.66
N ARG A 347 9.64 21.64 23.02
CA ARG A 347 9.00 22.95 23.22
C ARG A 347 7.96 22.94 24.34
N GLU A 348 7.31 21.80 24.56
CA GLU A 348 6.34 21.65 25.65
C GLU A 348 7.05 21.64 27.01
N GLU A 349 8.22 20.99 27.12
CA GLU A 349 9.04 20.99 28.35
C GLU A 349 9.59 22.38 28.76
N GLN A 350 9.68 23.34 27.83
CA GLN A 350 10.18 24.70 28.11
C GLN A 350 9.11 25.67 28.60
N HIS A 351 7.82 25.31 28.51
CA HIS A 351 6.71 26.17 28.95
C HIS A 351 6.19 25.85 30.36
N ASP A 352 6.64 24.75 30.97
CA ASP A 352 6.28 24.34 32.33
C ASP A 352 7.39 24.63 33.37
N GLY A 353 8.35 25.50 33.04
CA GLY A 353 9.48 25.91 33.90
C GLY A 353 9.26 27.19 34.69
#